data_AF-A0A7S2RNI2-F1
#
_entry.id   AF-A0A7S2RNI2-F1
#
_cell.length_a   1.000
_cell.length_b   1.000
_cell.length_c   1.000
_cell.angle_alpha   90.00
_cell.angle_beta   90.00
_cell.angle_gamma   90.00
#
_symmetry.space_group_name_H-M   'P 1'
#
loop_
_entity.id
_entity.type
_entity.pdbx_description
1 polymer ?
#
loop_
_entity_poly.entity_id
_entity_poly.type
_entity_poly.pdbx_seq_one_letter_code
_entity_poly.pdbx_strand_id
1 'polypeptide(L)'
;MLGSLSCQKPSAILATGWEKETIPHPFVRIGVSLERGCDIVNLEQSGAIQKENSRMDWAFHLAKDLYNFLSSFSKATPQGEMLVVPASSLNRWMSRFKAKYRINPNFVFQSD
;
A
#
# COMPACT_ATOMS: atom_id res chain seq x y z
N MET A 1 7.32 -13.60 -7.86
CA MET A 1 6.73 -13.74 -9.21
C MET A 1 5.78 -12.58 -9.45
N LEU A 2 5.91 -11.85 -10.56
CA LEU A 2 5.07 -10.67 -10.85
C LEU A 2 3.68 -11.05 -11.40
N GLY A 3 3.58 -12.18 -12.11
CA GLY A 3 2.35 -12.75 -12.65
C GLY A 3 2.64 -13.89 -13.64
N SER A 4 1.59 -14.42 -14.27
CA SER A 4 1.69 -15.49 -15.28
C SER A 4 1.06 -15.08 -16.62
N LEU A 5 1.44 -15.78 -17.69
CA LEU A 5 0.83 -15.71 -19.02
C LEU A 5 0.43 -17.14 -19.44
N SER A 6 -0.69 -17.27 -20.14
CA SER A 6 -1.18 -18.55 -20.65
C SER A 6 -1.77 -18.38 -22.04
N CYS A 7 -2.08 -19.49 -22.73
CA CYS A 7 -2.75 -19.42 -24.03
C CYS A 7 -4.12 -18.72 -23.96
N GLN A 8 -4.81 -18.80 -22.81
CA GLN A 8 -6.08 -18.11 -22.56
C GLN A 8 -5.87 -16.63 -22.18
N LYS A 9 -4.71 -16.27 -21.65
CA LYS A 9 -4.33 -14.91 -21.24
C LYS A 9 -2.92 -14.58 -21.75
N PRO A 10 -2.79 -14.26 -23.06
CA PRO A 10 -1.49 -14.10 -23.71
C PRO A 10 -0.78 -12.79 -23.35
N SER A 11 -1.46 -11.85 -22.69
CA SER A 11 -0.89 -10.59 -22.22
C SER A 11 -1.33 -10.26 -20.79
N ALA A 12 -0.51 -9.48 -20.08
CA ALA A 12 -0.82 -9.01 -18.73
C ALA A 12 -0.09 -7.70 -18.43
N ILE A 13 -0.74 -6.81 -17.68
CA ILE A 13 -0.10 -5.64 -17.08
C ILE A 13 0.26 -6.03 -15.65
N LEU A 14 1.56 -5.97 -15.33
CA LEU A 14 2.09 -6.37 -14.03
C LEU A 14 2.67 -5.13 -13.35
N ALA A 15 2.11 -4.75 -12.21
CA ALA A 15 2.65 -3.67 -11.40
C ALA A 15 3.96 -4.14 -10.74
N THR A 16 5.04 -3.40 -10.94
CA THR A 16 6.37 -3.77 -10.43
C THR A 16 6.53 -3.50 -8.93
N GLY A 17 5.73 -2.57 -8.38
CA GLY A 17 5.78 -2.19 -6.96
C GLY A 17 7.07 -1.48 -6.54
N TRP A 18 7.97 -1.18 -7.47
CA TRP A 18 9.23 -0.50 -7.16
C TRP A 18 9.00 0.97 -6.86
N GLU A 19 9.63 1.44 -5.78
CA GLU A 19 9.70 2.86 -5.49
C GLU A 19 10.81 3.48 -6.36
N LYS A 20 10.58 4.70 -6.85
CA LYS A 20 11.53 5.37 -7.77
C LYS A 20 12.93 5.56 -7.17
N GLU A 21 13.03 5.57 -5.85
CA GLU A 21 14.25 5.87 -5.08
C GLU A 21 15.10 4.62 -4.79
N THR A 22 14.55 3.42 -4.93
CA THR A 22 15.24 2.16 -4.55
C THR A 22 15.87 1.41 -5.71
N ILE A 23 15.89 1.97 -6.94
CA ILE A 23 16.54 1.31 -8.08
C ILE A 23 18.04 1.65 -8.06
N PRO A 24 18.93 0.78 -7.55
CA PRO A 24 20.35 1.12 -7.36
C PRO A 24 21.14 1.00 -8.67
N HIS A 25 20.51 0.47 -9.72
CA HIS A 25 21.13 0.10 -10.99
C HIS A 25 20.28 0.59 -12.16
N PRO A 26 20.86 1.07 -13.26
CA PRO A 26 20.11 1.65 -14.38
C PRO A 26 19.38 0.62 -15.26
N PHE A 27 19.43 -0.67 -14.92
CA PHE A 27 18.87 -1.76 -15.73
C PHE A 27 17.91 -2.62 -14.91
N VAL A 28 16.82 -3.03 -15.55
CA VAL A 28 15.82 -3.95 -15.00
C VAL A 28 15.92 -5.28 -15.74
N ARG A 29 15.85 -6.40 -15.00
CA ARG A 29 15.79 -7.75 -15.58
C ARG A 29 14.40 -8.34 -15.39
N ILE A 30 13.86 -8.88 -16.47
CA ILE A 30 12.62 -9.66 -16.45
C ILE A 30 13.00 -11.11 -16.70
N GLY A 31 12.79 -11.97 -15.70
CA GLY A 31 12.97 -13.42 -15.83
C GLY A 31 11.67 -14.08 -16.26
N VAL A 32 11.72 -14.92 -17.30
CA VAL A 32 10.59 -15.72 -17.77
C VAL A 32 10.95 -17.19 -17.59
N SER A 33 10.09 -17.95 -16.92
CA SER A 33 10.20 -19.40 -16.77
C SER A 33 8.96 -20.06 -17.37
N LEU A 34 9.15 -21.22 -17.98
CA LEU A 34 8.05 -22.07 -18.44
C LEU A 34 7.69 -23.05 -17.34
N GLU A 35 6.49 -22.92 -16.80
CA GLU A 35 5.99 -23.77 -15.72
C GLU A 35 4.76 -24.55 -16.17
N ARG A 36 4.46 -25.66 -15.48
CA ARG A 36 3.23 -26.42 -15.74
C ARG A 36 2.01 -25.63 -15.27
N GLY A 37 0.88 -25.79 -15.97
CA GLY A 37 -0.35 -25.04 -15.66
C GLY A 37 -0.87 -25.20 -14.23
N CYS A 38 -0.75 -26.40 -13.63
CA CYS A 38 -1.15 -26.65 -12.25
C CYS A 38 -0.31 -25.87 -11.23
N ASP A 39 1.00 -25.74 -11.50
CA ASP A 39 1.94 -25.04 -10.62
C ASP A 39 1.68 -23.52 -10.68
N ILE A 40 1.31 -23.00 -11.86
CA ILE A 40 0.95 -21.59 -12.07
C ILE A 40 -0.30 -21.20 -11.26
N VAL A 41 -1.36 -22.02 -11.29
CA VAL A 41 -2.62 -21.73 -10.56
C VAL A 41 -2.38 -21.63 -9.06
N ASN A 42 -1.59 -22.54 -8.49
CA ASN A 42 -1.24 -22.53 -7.07
C ASN A 42 -0.45 -21.27 -6.68
N LEU A 43 0.47 -20.83 -7.56
CA LEU A 43 1.23 -19.60 -7.37
C LEU A 43 0.37 -18.34 -7.46
N GLU A 44 -0.62 -18.31 -8.37
CA GLU A 44 -1.54 -17.18 -8.49
C GLU A 44 -2.48 -17.05 -7.29
N GLN A 45 -2.99 -18.17 -6.77
CA GLN A 45 -3.81 -18.17 -5.54
C GLN A 45 -3.01 -17.66 -4.34
N SER A 46 -1.77 -18.11 -4.20
CA SER A 46 -0.86 -17.63 -3.15
C SER A 46 -0.59 -16.12 -3.27
N GLY A 47 -0.40 -15.62 -4.50
CA GLY A 47 -0.22 -14.18 -4.76
C GLY A 47 -1.48 -13.34 -4.53
N ALA A 48 -2.67 -13.90 -4.75
CA ALA A 48 -3.93 -13.23 -4.46
C ALA A 48 -4.14 -13.03 -2.94
N ILE A 49 -3.84 -14.05 -2.14
CA ILE A 49 -3.87 -13.98 -0.66
C ILE A 49 -2.90 -12.91 -0.14
N GLN A 50 -1.68 -12.85 -0.71
CA GLN A 50 -0.72 -11.81 -0.33
C GLN A 50 -1.21 -10.39 -0.67
N LYS A 51 -1.89 -10.19 -1.80
CA LYS A 51 -2.49 -8.89 -2.16
C LYS A 51 -3.64 -8.49 -1.24
N GLU A 52 -4.43 -9.45 -0.78
CA GLU A 52 -5.51 -9.21 0.17
C GLU A 52 -4.95 -8.79 1.54
N ASN A 53 -3.98 -9.54 2.06
CA ASN A 53 -3.28 -9.20 3.30
C ASN A 53 -2.62 -7.81 3.21
N SER A 54 -1.97 -7.50 2.09
CA SER A 54 -1.37 -6.17 1.85
C SER A 54 -2.40 -5.03 1.89
N ARG A 55 -3.65 -5.29 1.50
CA ARG A 55 -4.73 -4.29 1.55
C ARG A 55 -5.24 -4.08 2.98
N MET A 56 -5.32 -5.16 3.76
CA MET A 56 -5.66 -5.09 5.18
C MET A 56 -4.59 -4.29 5.94
N ASP A 57 -3.31 -4.63 5.71
CA ASP A 57 -2.18 -3.92 6.31
C ASP A 57 -2.17 -2.44 5.91
N TRP A 58 -2.48 -2.13 4.65
CA TRP A 58 -2.62 -0.75 4.20
C TRP A 58 -3.70 0.01 4.98
N ALA A 59 -4.86 -0.60 5.20
CA ALA A 59 -5.95 0.02 5.95
C ALA A 59 -5.57 0.26 7.42
N PHE A 60 -4.83 -0.66 8.04
CA PHE A 60 -4.31 -0.49 9.40
C PHE A 60 -3.34 0.68 9.50
N HIS A 61 -2.39 0.77 8.58
CA HIS A 61 -1.42 1.87 8.56
C HIS A 61 -2.08 3.22 8.29
N LEU A 62 -3.10 3.26 7.42
CA LEU A 62 -3.92 4.44 7.19
C LEU A 62 -4.63 4.91 8.47
N ALA A 63 -5.26 3.97 9.18
CA ALA A 63 -5.95 4.28 10.44
C ALA A 63 -4.97 4.78 11.51
N LYS A 64 -3.76 4.21 11.57
CA LYS A 64 -2.69 4.63 12.48
C LYS A 64 -2.18 6.04 12.16
N ASP A 65 -1.94 6.37 10.89
CA ASP A 65 -1.54 7.73 10.47
C ASP A 65 -2.61 8.76 10.84
N LEU A 66 -3.89 8.45 10.56
CA LEU A 66 -4.99 9.32 10.94
C LEU A 66 -5.06 9.51 12.47
N TYR A 67 -4.94 8.43 13.24
CA TYR A 67 -4.96 8.49 14.69
C TYR A 67 -3.81 9.36 15.23
N ASN A 68 -2.59 9.16 14.73
CA ASN A 68 -1.41 9.95 15.11
C ASN A 68 -1.57 11.43 14.75
N PHE A 69 -2.15 11.72 13.58
CA PHE A 69 -2.44 13.09 13.19
C PHE A 69 -3.45 13.72 14.16
N LEU A 70 -4.58 13.06 14.44
CA LEU A 70 -5.61 13.59 15.32
C LEU A 70 -5.13 13.73 16.78
N SER A 71 -4.34 12.77 17.27
CA SER A 71 -3.75 12.83 18.61
C SER A 71 -2.80 14.01 18.78
N SER A 72 -2.06 14.40 17.72
CA SER A 72 -1.19 15.59 17.74
C SER A 72 -1.94 16.91 17.95
N PHE A 73 -3.24 16.97 17.63
CA PHE A 73 -4.10 18.14 17.88
C PHE A 73 -4.96 17.99 19.13
N SER A 74 -4.91 16.84 19.80
CA SER A 74 -5.73 16.58 20.97
C SER A 74 -5.28 17.44 22.14
N LYS A 75 -6.25 18.05 22.82
CA LYS A 75 -6.07 18.57 24.17
C LYS A 75 -6.70 17.57 25.13
N ALA A 76 -6.00 17.24 26.22
CA ALA A 76 -6.54 16.38 27.26
C ALA A 76 -7.83 17.01 27.81
N THR A 77 -8.96 16.35 27.61
CA THR A 77 -10.18 16.68 28.35
C THR A 77 -10.05 16.15 29.78
N PRO A 78 -10.68 16.81 30.78
CA PRO A 78 -10.58 16.40 32.18
C PRO A 78 -10.99 14.95 32.48
N GLN A 79 -11.73 14.31 31.56
CA GLN A 79 -12.26 12.95 31.70
C GLN A 79 -11.54 11.91 30.84
N GLY A 80 -10.52 12.28 30.04
CA GLY A 80 -9.63 11.35 29.33
C GLY A 80 -10.25 10.49 28.21
N GLU A 81 -11.58 10.41 28.12
CA GLU A 81 -12.31 9.54 27.17
C GLU A 81 -12.58 10.20 25.81
N MET A 82 -12.43 11.53 25.69
CA MET A 82 -12.79 12.28 24.49
C MET A 82 -11.61 13.04 23.89
N LEU A 83 -11.36 12.77 22.61
CA LEU A 83 -10.37 13.48 21.80
C LEU A 83 -11.04 14.71 21.16
N VAL A 84 -10.75 15.90 21.70
CA VAL A 84 -11.28 17.16 21.15
C VAL A 84 -10.30 17.68 20.11
N VAL A 85 -10.76 17.71 18.86
CA VAL A 85 -10.00 18.24 17.72
C VAL A 85 -10.74 19.39 17.04
N PRO A 86 -10.03 20.37 16.46
CA PRO A 86 -10.65 21.36 15.59
C PRO A 86 -11.44 20.71 14.45
N ALA A 87 -12.62 21.23 14.12
CA ALA A 87 -13.47 20.70 13.05
C ALA A 87 -12.77 20.67 11.67
N SER A 88 -11.76 21.50 11.46
CA SER A 88 -10.96 21.55 10.23
C SER A 88 -9.85 20.49 10.15
N SER A 89 -9.60 19.73 11.22
CA SER A 89 -8.47 18.80 11.31
C SER A 89 -8.57 17.67 10.29
N LEU A 90 -9.76 17.08 10.12
CA LEU A 90 -9.99 16.03 9.12
C LEU A 90 -9.77 16.54 7.69
N ASN A 91 -10.23 17.75 7.37
CA ASN A 91 -10.02 18.35 6.04
C ASN A 91 -8.54 18.62 5.76
N ARG A 92 -7.79 19.06 6.78
CA ARG A 92 -6.34 19.27 6.69
C ARG A 92 -5.60 17.95 6.50
N TRP A 93 -5.95 16.92 7.27
CA TRP A 93 -5.39 15.58 7.10
C TRP A 93 -5.64 15.06 5.69
N MET A 94 -6.90 15.12 5.22
CA MET A 94 -7.29 14.67 3.88
C MET A 94 -6.48 15.37 2.78
N SER A 95 -6.24 16.68 2.93
CA SER A 95 -5.43 17.45 1.97
C SER A 95 -3.95 17.02 1.98
N ARG A 96 -3.38 16.79 3.17
CA ARG A 96 -1.99 16.28 3.30
C ARG A 96 -1.87 14.85 2.78
N PHE A 97 -2.86 14.00 3.06
CA PHE A 97 -2.94 12.63 2.58
C PHE A 97 -2.92 12.59 1.05
N LYS A 98 -3.79 13.37 0.39
CA LYS A 98 -3.82 13.46 -1.08
C LYS A 98 -2.51 13.93 -1.67
N ALA A 99 -1.86 14.92 -1.04
CA ALA A 99 -0.56 15.42 -1.49
C ALA A 99 0.54 14.35 -1.40
N LYS A 100 0.62 13.63 -0.27
CA LYS A 100 1.57 12.51 -0.07
C LYS A 100 1.28 11.35 -1.03
N TYR A 101 0.02 10.95 -1.16
CA TYR A 101 -0.40 9.85 -2.03
C TYR A 101 -0.07 10.09 -3.51
N ARG A 102 -0.21 11.34 -3.98
CA ARG A 102 0.17 11.71 -5.36
C ARG A 102 1.67 11.56 -5.62
N ILE A 103 2.50 11.77 -4.60
CA ILE A 103 3.96 11.69 -4.71
C ILE A 103 4.40 10.23 -4.63
N ASN A 104 3.91 9.50 -3.62
CA ASN A 104 4.22 8.08 -3.42
C ASN A 104 2.94 7.32 -3.02
N PRO A 105 2.41 6.44 -3.88
CA PRO A 105 1.24 5.60 -3.55
C PRO A 105 1.49 4.62 -2.38
N ASN A 106 2.74 4.27 -2.10
CA ASN A 106 3.15 3.34 -1.06
C ASN A 106 3.55 4.03 0.27
N PHE A 107 3.40 5.34 0.38
CA PHE A 107 3.86 6.10 1.56
C PHE A 107 3.27 5.62 2.89
N VAL A 108 2.10 4.98 2.86
CA VAL A 108 1.41 4.44 4.03
C VAL A 108 2.21 3.30 4.69
N PHE A 109 3.04 2.59 3.93
CA PHE A 109 3.90 1.52 4.45
C PHE A 109 5.26 2.02 4.96
N GLN A 110 5.63 3.25 4.62
CA GLN A 110 6.83 3.92 5.12
C GLN A 110 6.46 4.70 6.38
N SER A 111 6.21 3.98 7.47
CA SER A 111 6.15 4.63 8.79
C SER A 111 7.59 4.88 9.25
N ASP A 112 7.91 6.13 9.59
CA ASP A 112 9.17 6.53 10.27
C ASP A 112 9.43 5.73 11.57
#